data_AF-A0A8T5P4R5-F1
#
_entry.id   AF-A0A8T5P4R5-F1
#
_cell.length_a   1.000
_cell.length_b   1.000
_cell.length_c   1.000
_cell.angle_alpha   90.00
_cell.angle_beta   90.00
_cell.angle_gamma   90.00
#
_symmetry.space_group_name_H-M   'P 1'
#
loop_
_entity.id
_entity.type
_entity.pdbx_description
1 polymer ?
#
loop_
_entity_poly.entity_id
_entity_poly.type
_entity_poly.pdbx_seq_one_letter_code
_entity_poly.pdbx_strand_id
1 'polypeptide(L)'
;ELLKYYKMKISKALDSNDFTAAKKAISDFKKASPDRENLIDLMVYYVEQGTEITLDCGDMYEDFYTKLENVYIDAIKFLNEWGDTKLIEKFRPRMEILVNKTEDVGWGYHDVLWDWYDELGISEKEE
;
A
#
# COMPACT_ATOMS: atom_id res chain seq x y z
N GLU A 1 -9.14 -2.18 17.88
CA GLU A 1 -10.28 -1.26 17.64
C GLU A 1 -9.94 -0.18 16.61
N LEU A 2 -8.82 0.54 16.76
CA LEU A 2 -8.44 1.64 15.86
C LEU A 2 -8.10 1.19 14.42
N LEU A 3 -7.20 0.21 14.23
CA LEU A 3 -6.85 -0.29 12.89
C LEU A 3 -8.10 -0.75 12.10
N LYS A 4 -8.96 -1.55 12.74
CA LYS A 4 -10.22 -2.02 12.15
C LYS A 4 -11.14 -0.87 11.73
N TYR A 5 -11.25 0.17 12.56
CA TYR A 5 -12.01 1.36 12.23
C TYR A 5 -11.46 2.08 10.99
N TYR A 6 -10.14 2.22 10.88
CA TYR A 6 -9.52 2.87 9.72
C TYR A 6 -9.57 2.03 8.45
N LYS A 7 -9.46 0.70 8.54
CA LYS A 7 -9.75 -0.20 7.40
C LYS A 7 -11.17 -0.03 6.88
N MET A 8 -12.16 -0.04 7.78
CA MET A 8 -13.55 0.22 7.40
C MET A 8 -13.73 1.61 6.76
N LYS A 9 -13.04 2.64 7.28
CA LYS A 9 -13.10 4.00 6.72
C LYS A 9 -12.50 4.05 5.31
N ILE A 10 -11.40 3.35 5.07
CA ILE A 10 -10.78 3.23 3.73
C ILE A 10 -11.72 2.51 2.77
N SER A 11 -12.21 1.32 3.13
CA SER A 11 -13.13 0.55 2.26
C SER A 11 -14.36 1.38 1.88
N LYS A 12 -15.05 2.00 2.85
CA LYS A 12 -16.22 2.86 2.55
C LYS A 12 -15.92 4.02 1.62
N ALA A 13 -14.73 4.63 1.77
CA ALA A 13 -14.32 5.73 0.92
C ALA A 13 -14.04 5.24 -0.51
N LEU A 14 -13.37 4.11 -0.66
CA LEU A 14 -13.10 3.48 -1.95
C LEU A 14 -14.39 3.00 -2.66
N ASP A 15 -15.34 2.41 -1.92
CA ASP A 15 -16.66 2.02 -2.44
C ASP A 15 -17.44 3.22 -3.04
N SER A 16 -17.14 4.43 -2.56
CA SER A 16 -17.74 5.69 -3.01
C SER A 16 -16.84 6.46 -4.00
N ASN A 17 -15.77 5.84 -4.52
CA ASN A 17 -14.74 6.47 -5.36
C ASN A 17 -14.04 7.70 -4.73
N ASP A 18 -14.02 7.82 -3.40
CA ASP A 18 -13.36 8.91 -2.68
C ASP A 18 -11.93 8.53 -2.25
N PHE A 19 -11.03 8.49 -3.23
CA PHE A 19 -9.60 8.21 -3.01
C PHE A 19 -8.92 9.23 -2.10
N THR A 20 -9.43 10.46 -2.08
CA THR A 20 -8.91 11.53 -1.22
C THR A 20 -9.21 11.22 0.24
N ALA A 21 -10.43 10.83 0.57
CA ALA A 21 -10.80 10.43 1.92
C ALA A 21 -10.09 9.13 2.35
N ALA A 22 -9.92 8.17 1.44
CA ALA A 22 -9.18 6.94 1.70
C ALA A 22 -7.71 7.23 2.04
N LYS A 23 -7.00 8.05 1.24
CA LYS A 23 -5.64 8.52 1.58
C LYS A 23 -5.59 9.32 2.88
N LYS A 24 -6.57 10.19 3.11
CA LYS A 24 -6.66 10.97 4.35
C LYS A 24 -6.78 10.05 5.57
N ALA A 25 -7.49 8.92 5.46
CA ALA A 25 -7.62 7.95 6.54
C ALA A 25 -6.24 7.39 6.98
N ILE A 26 -5.32 7.13 6.05
CA ILE A 26 -3.94 6.71 6.37
C ILE A 26 -3.21 7.82 7.14
N SER A 27 -3.24 9.05 6.62
CA SER A 27 -2.61 10.21 7.27
C SER A 27 -3.16 10.50 8.66
N ASP A 28 -4.47 10.36 8.84
CA ASP A 28 -5.12 10.50 10.14
C ASP A 28 -4.72 9.37 11.10
N PHE A 29 -4.61 8.12 10.61
CA PHE A 29 -4.16 6.98 11.40
C PHE A 29 -2.73 7.16 11.89
N LYS A 30 -1.81 7.57 11.00
CA LYS A 30 -0.40 7.85 11.31
C LYS A 30 -0.25 8.89 12.43
N LYS A 31 -1.17 9.85 12.55
CA LYS A 31 -1.19 10.84 13.63
C LYS A 31 -1.81 10.30 14.92
N ALA A 32 -2.78 9.40 14.80
CA ALA A 32 -3.53 8.85 15.93
C ALA A 32 -2.81 7.68 16.62
N SER A 33 -1.88 7.00 15.94
CA SER A 33 -1.18 5.84 16.47
C SER A 33 0.31 5.87 16.09
N PRO A 34 1.23 5.64 17.06
CA PRO A 34 2.65 5.45 16.78
C PRO A 34 2.98 4.01 16.33
N ASP A 35 1.98 3.14 16.18
CA ASP A 35 2.18 1.73 15.86
C ASP A 35 2.57 1.55 14.39
N ARG A 36 3.85 1.24 14.19
CA ARG A 36 4.48 1.03 12.88
C ARG A 36 3.88 -0.13 12.12
N GLU A 37 3.62 -1.25 12.80
CA GLU A 37 3.07 -2.43 12.16
C GLU A 37 1.66 -2.16 11.65
N ASN A 38 0.81 -1.57 12.49
CA ASN A 38 -0.55 -1.23 12.09
C ASN A 38 -0.60 -0.16 11.00
N LEU A 39 0.40 0.74 10.93
CA LEU A 39 0.50 1.70 9.84
C LEU A 39 0.80 1.01 8.51
N ILE A 40 1.81 0.12 8.46
CA ILE A 40 2.13 -0.65 7.25
C ILE A 40 0.95 -1.53 6.84
N ASP A 41 0.31 -2.21 7.80
CA ASP A 41 -0.88 -3.02 7.53
C ASP A 41 -2.00 -2.21 6.86
N LEU A 42 -2.23 -0.97 7.32
CA LEU A 42 -3.24 -0.07 6.75
C LEU A 42 -2.85 0.42 5.35
N MET A 43 -1.57 0.71 5.12
CA MET A 43 -1.06 1.14 3.81
C MET A 43 -1.16 0.03 2.77
N VAL A 44 -0.71 -1.19 3.12
CA VAL A 44 -0.85 -2.37 2.25
C VAL A 44 -2.33 -2.67 2.00
N TYR A 45 -3.17 -2.59 3.03
CA TYR A 45 -4.62 -2.76 2.88
C TYR A 45 -5.23 -1.76 1.87
N TYR A 46 -4.84 -0.49 1.92
CA TYR A 46 -5.30 0.50 0.94
C TYR A 46 -4.97 0.11 -0.50
N VAL A 47 -3.74 -0.36 -0.74
CA VAL A 47 -3.30 -0.77 -2.07
C VAL A 47 -4.06 -2.01 -2.52
N GLU A 48 -4.19 -3.03 -1.66
CA GLU A 48 -4.99 -4.23 -1.93
C GLU A 48 -6.42 -3.88 -2.35
N GLN A 49 -7.11 -3.01 -1.60
CA GLN A 49 -8.48 -2.62 -1.96
C GLN A 49 -8.56 -1.86 -3.28
N GLY A 50 -7.56 -1.04 -3.59
CA GLY A 50 -7.46 -0.41 -4.92
C GLY A 50 -7.26 -1.44 -6.03
N THR A 51 -6.37 -2.40 -5.83
CA THR A 51 -6.13 -3.48 -6.79
C THR A 51 -7.39 -4.31 -7.04
N GLU A 52 -8.13 -4.70 -6.00
CA GLU A 52 -9.37 -5.47 -6.16
C GLU A 52 -10.44 -4.68 -6.96
N ILE A 53 -10.52 -3.35 -6.82
CA ILE A 53 -11.41 -2.52 -7.63
C ILE A 53 -11.08 -2.65 -9.13
N THR A 54 -9.79 -2.60 -9.48
CA THR A 54 -9.35 -2.80 -10.87
C THR A 54 -9.68 -4.21 -11.37
N LEU A 55 -9.46 -5.24 -10.54
CA LEU A 55 -9.74 -6.63 -10.92
C LEU A 55 -11.24 -6.88 -11.13
N ASP A 56 -12.10 -6.22 -10.34
CA ASP A 56 -13.55 -6.36 -10.43
C ASP A 56 -14.19 -5.51 -11.53
N CYS A 57 -13.68 -4.28 -11.74
CA CYS A 57 -14.31 -3.28 -12.63
C CYS A 57 -13.57 -3.06 -13.95
N GLY A 58 -12.37 -3.62 -14.10
CA GLY A 58 -11.44 -3.32 -15.19
C GLY A 58 -10.58 -2.08 -14.92
N ASP A 59 -9.76 -1.73 -15.91
CA ASP A 59 -8.80 -0.64 -15.78
C ASP A 59 -9.44 0.72 -15.46
N MET A 60 -8.82 1.41 -14.51
CA MET A 60 -9.15 2.77 -14.12
C MET A 60 -8.28 3.78 -14.90
N TYR A 61 -8.29 5.04 -14.49
CA TYR A 61 -7.47 6.11 -15.07
C TYR A 61 -6.09 6.20 -14.40
N GLU A 62 -5.06 6.67 -15.09
CA GLU A 62 -3.67 6.78 -14.60
C GLU A 62 -3.53 7.34 -13.16
N ASP A 63 -4.17 8.47 -12.86
CA ASP A 63 -4.13 9.11 -11.53
C ASP A 63 -4.63 8.21 -10.39
N PHE A 64 -5.42 7.18 -10.69
CA PHE A 64 -5.80 6.17 -9.71
C PHE A 64 -4.61 5.29 -9.33
N TYR A 65 -3.88 4.76 -10.32
CA TYR A 65 -2.71 3.91 -10.09
C TYR A 65 -1.57 4.68 -9.44
N THR A 66 -1.29 5.90 -9.90
CA THR A 66 -0.34 6.82 -9.26
C THR A 66 -0.62 7.00 -7.76
N LYS A 67 -1.90 6.99 -7.35
CA LYS A 67 -2.25 7.11 -5.93
C LYS A 67 -1.93 5.84 -5.15
N LEU A 68 -2.16 4.66 -5.71
CA LEU A 68 -1.86 3.37 -5.10
C LEU A 68 -0.34 3.16 -4.98
N GLU A 69 0.37 3.38 -6.08
CA GLU A 69 1.84 3.29 -6.16
C GLU A 69 2.50 4.15 -5.08
N ASN A 70 2.14 5.43 -4.97
CA ASN A 70 2.72 6.31 -3.97
C ASN A 70 2.55 5.78 -2.52
N VAL A 71 1.42 5.13 -2.20
CA VAL A 71 1.21 4.55 -0.86
C VAL A 71 2.03 3.29 -0.68
N TYR A 72 2.16 2.47 -1.73
CA TYR A 72 2.98 1.27 -1.71
C TYR A 72 4.47 1.61 -1.53
N ILE A 73 4.97 2.57 -2.31
CA ILE A 73 6.33 3.13 -2.23
C ILE A 73 6.62 3.66 -0.83
N ASP A 74 5.71 4.47 -0.26
CA ASP A 74 5.88 4.99 1.09
C ASP A 74 5.95 3.86 2.14
N ALA A 75 5.18 2.78 1.98
CA ALA A 75 5.20 1.65 2.90
C ALA A 75 6.57 0.96 2.88
N ILE A 76 7.13 0.73 1.70
CA ILE A 76 8.45 0.11 1.53
C ILE A 76 9.56 1.02 2.05
N LYS A 77 9.49 2.33 1.74
CA LYS A 77 10.42 3.32 2.31
C LYS A 77 10.41 3.31 3.83
N PHE A 78 9.24 3.27 4.48
CA PHE A 78 9.17 3.17 5.94
C PHE A 78 9.76 1.86 6.46
N LEU A 79 9.49 0.73 5.81
CA LEU A 79 10.05 -0.56 6.21
C LEU A 79 11.59 -0.56 6.10
N ASN A 80 12.13 -0.05 5.00
CA ASN A 80 13.57 0.05 4.77
C ASN A 80 14.23 1.04 5.74
N GLU A 81 13.64 2.22 5.95
CA GLU A 81 14.13 3.25 6.89
C GLU A 81 14.17 2.74 8.34
N TRP A 82 13.15 1.99 8.77
CA TRP A 82 13.13 1.45 10.12
C TRP A 82 14.08 0.28 10.31
N GLY A 83 14.47 -0.41 9.22
CA GLY A 83 15.40 -1.53 9.24
C GLY A 83 14.97 -2.71 10.12
N ASP A 84 13.68 -2.79 10.47
CA ASP A 84 13.15 -3.86 11.32
C ASP A 84 12.92 -5.11 10.47
N THR A 85 13.93 -5.99 10.45
CA THR A 85 13.92 -7.23 9.67
C THR A 85 12.73 -8.13 10.01
N LYS A 86 12.26 -8.15 11.26
CA LYS A 86 11.08 -8.94 11.63
C LYS A 86 9.81 -8.38 11.01
N LEU A 87 9.70 -7.05 10.98
CA LEU A 87 8.56 -6.38 10.36
C LEU A 87 8.57 -6.54 8.84
N ILE A 88 9.73 -6.41 8.20
CA ILE A 88 9.92 -6.64 6.76
C ILE A 88 9.50 -8.06 6.39
N GLU A 89 10.05 -9.07 7.06
CA GLU A 89 9.74 -10.48 6.76
C GLU A 89 8.28 -10.84 7.05
N LYS A 90 7.63 -10.12 7.97
CA LYS A 90 6.20 -10.28 8.23
C LYS A 90 5.33 -9.79 7.07
N PHE A 91 5.72 -8.70 6.39
CA PHE A 91 4.93 -8.13 5.29
C PHE A 91 5.32 -8.64 3.91
N ARG A 92 6.55 -9.16 3.74
CA ARG A 92 7.07 -9.65 2.46
C ARG A 92 6.09 -10.61 1.74
N PRO A 93 5.55 -11.68 2.37
CA PRO A 93 4.65 -12.59 1.67
C PRO A 93 3.33 -11.93 1.22
N ARG A 94 2.83 -10.97 2.01
CA ARG A 94 1.59 -10.26 1.68
C ARG A 94 1.80 -9.29 0.51
N MET A 95 2.93 -8.59 0.51
CA MET A 95 3.31 -7.70 -0.58
C MET A 95 3.57 -8.48 -1.87
N GLU A 96 4.26 -9.63 -1.80
CA GLU A 96 4.48 -10.52 -2.94
C GLU A 96 3.16 -10.98 -3.59
N ILE A 97 2.21 -11.44 -2.77
CA ILE A 97 0.87 -11.84 -3.24
C ILE A 97 0.17 -10.66 -3.92
N LEU A 98 0.29 -9.46 -3.35
CA LEU A 98 -0.30 -8.25 -3.92
C LEU A 98 0.32 -7.92 -5.29
N VAL A 99 1.65 -7.90 -5.42
CA VAL A 99 2.33 -7.60 -6.69
C VAL A 99 1.98 -8.65 -7.76
N ASN A 100 1.97 -9.93 -7.41
CA ASN A 100 1.62 -10.98 -8.38
C ASN A 100 0.18 -10.86 -8.90
N LYS A 101 -0.74 -10.26 -8.14
CA LYS A 101 -2.12 -10.00 -8.61
C LYS A 101 -2.22 -8.92 -9.67
N THR A 102 -1.19 -8.10 -9.85
CA THR A 102 -1.25 -6.93 -10.75
C THR A 102 -0.69 -7.21 -12.14
N GLU A 103 -0.21 -8.42 -12.43
CA GLU A 103 0.50 -8.78 -13.68
C GLU A 103 -0.25 -8.33 -14.96
N ASP A 104 -1.57 -8.46 -14.99
CA ASP A 104 -2.41 -8.09 -16.14
C ASP A 104 -3.04 -6.68 -16.05
N VAL A 105 -2.61 -5.86 -15.08
CA VAL A 105 -3.13 -4.49 -14.89
C VAL A 105 -2.35 -3.48 -15.75
N GLY A 106 -3.08 -2.59 -16.42
CA GLY A 106 -2.49 -1.58 -17.31
C GLY A 106 -1.64 -0.51 -16.61
N TRP A 107 -1.23 0.48 -17.40
CA TRP A 107 -0.56 1.72 -16.95
C TRP A 107 0.82 1.54 -16.30
N GLY A 108 1.46 0.38 -16.45
CA GLY A 108 2.74 0.09 -15.79
C GLY A 108 2.61 -0.09 -14.28
N TYR A 109 1.38 -0.26 -13.77
CA TYR A 109 1.11 -0.41 -12.34
C TYR A 109 1.82 -1.63 -11.75
N HIS A 110 1.85 -2.74 -12.50
CA HIS A 110 2.59 -3.94 -12.10
C HIS A 110 4.09 -3.65 -11.98
N ASP A 111 4.67 -3.02 -12.99
CA ASP A 111 6.11 -2.73 -13.06
C ASP A 111 6.55 -1.90 -11.85
N VAL A 112 5.80 -0.84 -11.51
CA VAL A 112 6.12 0.01 -10.34
C VAL A 112 6.04 -0.77 -9.03
N LEU A 113 5.03 -1.63 -8.86
CA LEU A 113 4.88 -2.45 -7.66
C LEU A 113 5.97 -3.52 -7.55
N TRP A 114 6.34 -4.13 -8.66
CA TRP A 114 7.42 -5.11 -8.74
C TRP A 114 8.77 -4.48 -8.43
N ASP A 115 9.11 -3.38 -9.09
CA ASP A 115 10.38 -2.67 -8.90
C ASP A 115 10.59 -2.31 -7.43
N TRP A 116 9.56 -1.76 -6.77
CA TRP A 116 9.67 -1.41 -5.36
C TRP A 116 9.66 -2.64 -4.44
N TYR A 117 8.96 -3.71 -4.80
CA TYR A 117 9.02 -4.97 -4.05
C TYR A 117 10.44 -5.56 -4.05
N ASP A 118 11.15 -5.49 -5.17
CA ASP A 118 12.55 -5.94 -5.27
C ASP A 118 13.49 -5.11 -4.36
N GLU A 119 13.15 -3.85 -4.10
CA GLU A 119 13.85 -2.98 -3.13
C GLU A 119 13.49 -3.26 -1.66
N LEU A 120 12.55 -4.16 -1.35
CA LEU A 120 12.10 -4.41 0.01
C LEU A 120 13.17 -5.08 0.88
N GLY A 121 13.60 -4.37 1.91
CA GLY A 121 14.66 -4.77 2.83
C GLY A 121 16.07 -4.39 2.36
N ILE A 122 16.18 -3.65 1.26
CA ILE A 122 17.43 -3.04 0.81
C ILE A 122 17.61 -1.70 1.54
N SER A 123 18.63 -1.60 2.38
CA SER A 123 19.08 -0.29 2.88
C SER A 123 19.95 0.35 1.81
N GLU A 124 19.73 1.63 1.48
CA GLU A 124 20.73 2.44 0.78
C GLU A 124 22.04 2.29 1.58
N LYS A 125 22.98 1.49 1.07
CA LYS A 125 24.34 1.53 1.57
C LYS A 125 24.84 2.90 1.17
N GLU A 126 25.08 3.76 2.15
CA GLU A 126 25.90 4.95 1.97
C GLU A 126 27.19 4.51 1.24
N GLU A 127 27.38 4.98 0.01
CA GLU A 127 28.70 5.00 -0.66
C GLU A 127 29.63 6.00 0.03
#